data_AF-J2VV72-F1
#
_entry.id   AF-J2VV72-F1
#
_cell.length_a   1.000
_cell.length_b   1.000
_cell.length_c   1.000
_cell.angle_alpha   90.00
_cell.angle_beta   90.00
_cell.angle_gamma   90.00
#
_symmetry.space_group_name_H-M   'P 1'
#
loop_
_entity.id
_entity.type
_entity.pdbx_description
1 polymer ?
#
loop_
_entity_poly.entity_id
_entity_poly.type
_entity_poly.pdbx_seq_one_letter_code
_entity_poly.pdbx_strand_id
1 'polypeptide(L)'
;MKKRIYKPSIAYRNQDNAEQNLLSKISILEELRSAIEASLAVGDKENAIHADFPKSIRQFNLWDSVKGPSYGISEVRRNSNETLRRYPSIRTRIEMTILSLNQIKQAIKRRGSNPERDLRMKLAESEKLRKILELELVKIIKERNEIAQDREIQLDRLAILQRSLKELSGAPHLVATPSRKKTPKA
;
A
#
# COMPACT_ATOMS: atom_id res chain seq x y z
N MET A 1 6.42 12.54 -43.21
CA MET A 1 5.89 12.52 -41.83
C MET A 1 6.65 11.49 -41.00
N LYS A 2 7.45 11.91 -40.00
CA LYS A 2 8.18 10.97 -39.12
C LYS A 2 7.20 10.42 -38.08
N LYS A 3 6.89 9.11 -38.14
CA LYS A 3 6.13 8.42 -37.07
C LYS A 3 6.93 8.51 -35.77
N ARG A 4 6.39 9.21 -34.77
CA ARG A 4 6.93 9.21 -33.40
C ARG A 4 6.80 7.79 -32.87
N ILE A 5 7.92 7.12 -32.64
CA ILE A 5 7.97 5.80 -31.98
C ILE A 5 7.55 6.04 -30.52
N TYR A 6 6.30 5.73 -30.20
CA TYR A 6 5.79 5.75 -28.83
C TYR A 6 6.34 4.53 -28.09
N LYS A 7 7.34 4.73 -27.21
CA LYS A 7 7.86 3.68 -26.31
C LYS A 7 7.44 3.95 -24.86
N PRO A 8 6.22 3.60 -24.42
CA PRO A 8 6.03 3.16 -23.05
C PRO A 8 6.28 1.65 -23.06
N SER A 9 7.42 1.18 -22.59
CA SER A 9 7.62 -0.28 -22.55
C SER A 9 8.62 -0.70 -21.50
N ILE A 10 9.74 0.00 -21.34
CA ILE A 10 10.80 -0.44 -20.43
C ILE A 10 10.69 0.22 -19.06
N ALA A 11 10.39 1.52 -19.00
CA ALA A 11 10.29 2.24 -17.72
C ALA A 11 9.15 1.71 -16.83
N TYR A 12 7.95 1.52 -17.41
CA TYR A 12 6.81 0.95 -16.70
C TYR A 12 7.08 -0.49 -16.25
N ARG A 13 7.59 -1.36 -17.14
CA ARG A 13 7.99 -2.73 -16.77
C ARG A 13 9.03 -2.76 -15.66
N ASN A 14 10.01 -1.85 -15.67
CA ASN A 14 11.01 -1.76 -14.61
C ASN A 14 10.40 -1.33 -13.27
N GLN A 15 9.40 -0.45 -13.31
CA GLN A 15 8.66 -0.01 -12.14
C GLN A 15 7.81 -1.15 -11.57
N ASP A 16 7.04 -1.85 -12.42
CA ASP A 16 6.24 -3.01 -12.04
C ASP A 16 7.12 -4.13 -11.46
N ASN A 17 8.25 -4.43 -12.11
CA ASN A 17 9.21 -5.42 -11.62
C ASN A 17 9.82 -5.03 -10.27
N ALA A 18 10.06 -3.73 -10.04
CA ALA A 18 10.58 -3.25 -8.77
C ALA A 18 9.54 -3.39 -7.66
N GLU A 19 8.28 -3.08 -7.95
CA GLU A 19 7.16 -3.28 -7.04
C GLU A 19 6.96 -4.76 -6.71
N GLN A 20 6.90 -5.63 -7.72
CA GLN A 20 6.79 -7.08 -7.52
C GLN A 20 7.96 -7.62 -6.67
N ASN A 21 9.19 -7.19 -6.95
CA ASN A 21 10.34 -7.58 -6.11
C ASN A 21 10.20 -7.11 -4.65
N LEU A 22 9.66 -5.91 -4.42
CA LEU A 22 9.36 -5.45 -3.06
C LEU A 22 8.26 -6.28 -2.39
N LEU A 23 7.20 -6.59 -3.12
CA LEU A 23 6.08 -7.40 -2.64
C LEU A 23 6.50 -8.85 -2.33
N SER A 24 7.33 -9.46 -3.18
CA SER A 24 7.90 -10.78 -2.90
C SER A 24 8.78 -10.73 -1.65
N LYS A 25 9.69 -9.75 -1.55
CA LYS A 25 10.55 -9.61 -0.36
C LYS A 25 9.76 -9.45 0.93
N ILE A 26 8.70 -8.65 0.92
CA ILE A 26 7.92 -8.44 2.14
C ILE A 26 7.09 -9.68 2.50
N SER A 27 6.54 -10.40 1.52
CA SER A 27 5.86 -11.69 1.74
C SER A 27 6.77 -12.66 2.49
N ILE A 28 8.03 -12.78 2.05
CA ILE A 28 9.02 -13.65 2.69
C ILE A 28 9.26 -13.26 4.15
N LEU A 29 9.37 -11.96 4.44
CA LEU A 29 9.55 -11.50 5.81
C LEU A 29 8.32 -11.77 6.68
N GLU A 30 7.14 -11.64 6.12
CA GLU A 30 5.87 -11.92 6.82
C GLU A 30 5.69 -13.41 7.09
N GLU A 31 5.95 -14.25 6.10
CA GLU A 31 5.95 -15.71 6.24
C GLU A 31 6.99 -16.17 7.27
N LEU A 32 8.20 -15.62 7.20
CA LEU A 32 9.24 -15.89 8.19
C LEU A 32 8.79 -15.46 9.59
N ARG A 33 8.18 -14.28 9.72
CA ARG A 33 7.67 -13.80 10.99
C ARG A 33 6.62 -14.77 11.56
N SER A 34 5.65 -15.18 10.74
CA SER A 34 4.62 -16.15 11.14
C SER A 34 5.23 -17.50 11.52
N ALA A 35 6.23 -17.99 10.78
CA ALA A 35 6.93 -19.22 11.11
C ALA A 35 7.66 -19.13 12.46
N ILE A 36 8.36 -18.02 12.73
CA ILE A 36 9.03 -17.78 14.01
C ILE A 36 8.00 -17.74 15.16
N GLU A 37 6.90 -17.00 14.98
CA GLU A 37 5.82 -16.92 15.99
C GLU A 37 5.22 -18.31 16.26
N ALA A 38 5.00 -19.12 15.22
CA ALA A 38 4.52 -20.49 15.35
C ALA A 38 5.53 -21.40 16.09
N SER A 39 6.82 -21.36 15.74
CA SER A 39 7.87 -22.12 16.45
C SER A 39 7.93 -21.76 17.94
N LEU A 40 7.81 -20.47 18.27
CA LEU A 40 7.78 -20.01 19.66
C LEU A 40 6.55 -20.49 20.42
N ALA A 41 5.39 -20.57 19.77
CA ALA A 41 4.18 -21.11 20.38
C ALA A 41 4.30 -22.60 20.73
N VAL A 42 5.08 -23.35 19.95
CA VAL A 42 5.38 -24.78 20.19
C VAL A 42 6.59 -24.97 21.12
N GLY A 43 7.24 -23.89 21.55
CA GLY A 43 8.38 -23.92 22.48
C GLY A 43 9.75 -24.15 21.82
N ASP A 44 9.80 -24.22 20.48
CA ASP A 44 11.03 -24.36 19.72
C ASP A 44 11.70 -22.99 19.53
N LYS A 45 12.61 -22.69 20.47
CA LYS A 45 13.35 -21.42 20.49
C LYS A 45 14.57 -21.42 19.58
N GLU A 46 15.14 -22.58 19.25
CA GLU A 46 16.37 -22.64 18.46
C GLU A 46 16.12 -22.18 17.02
N ASN A 47 15.08 -22.70 16.39
CA ASN A 47 14.70 -22.29 15.03
C ASN A 47 14.37 -20.79 14.95
N ALA A 48 13.74 -20.23 15.98
CA ALA A 48 13.44 -18.80 16.08
C ALA A 48 14.69 -17.91 16.25
N ILE A 49 15.74 -18.40 16.91
CA ILE A 49 16.99 -17.63 17.15
C ILE A 49 17.86 -17.57 15.89
N HIS A 50 17.92 -18.68 15.15
CA HIS A 50 18.81 -18.87 14.01
C HIS A 50 18.27 -18.34 12.69
N ALA A 51 17.02 -17.87 12.66
CA ALA A 51 16.48 -17.17 11.50
C ALA A 51 17.32 -15.93 11.15
N ASP A 52 17.82 -15.90 9.91
CA ASP A 52 18.54 -14.78 9.33
C ASP A 52 17.58 -13.89 8.53
N PHE A 53 17.62 -12.60 8.79
CA PHE A 53 16.77 -11.61 8.11
C PHE A 53 17.42 -10.22 8.15
N PRO A 54 17.06 -9.32 7.22
CA PRO A 54 17.51 -7.93 7.27
C PRO A 54 17.02 -7.24 8.55
N LYS A 55 17.95 -6.69 9.33
CA LYS A 55 17.67 -5.97 10.59
C LYS A 55 17.37 -4.49 10.39
N SER A 56 17.52 -4.00 9.16
CA SER A 56 17.30 -2.58 8.79
C SER A 56 16.87 -2.46 7.33
N ILE A 57 16.26 -1.32 6.99
CA ILE A 57 15.90 -0.99 5.60
C ILE A 57 17.10 -0.98 4.66
N ARG A 58 18.27 -0.53 5.14
CA ARG A 58 19.50 -0.58 4.35
C ARG A 58 19.86 -2.02 4.00
N GLN A 59 19.80 -2.94 4.96
CA GLN A 59 20.06 -4.36 4.70
C GLN A 59 18.99 -4.98 3.79
N PHE A 60 17.72 -4.59 3.95
CA PHE A 60 16.64 -5.02 3.06
C PHE A 60 16.85 -4.59 1.61
N ASN A 61 17.32 -3.36 1.39
CA ASN A 61 17.64 -2.87 0.04
C ASN A 61 18.79 -3.66 -0.59
N LEU A 62 19.79 -4.02 0.22
CA LEU A 62 20.94 -4.84 -0.19
C LEU A 62 20.62 -6.32 -0.35
N TRP A 63 19.45 -6.77 0.12
CA TRP A 63 19.06 -8.16 0.06
C TRP A 63 18.88 -8.63 -1.38
N ASP A 64 19.58 -9.69 -1.74
CA ASP A 64 19.48 -10.41 -3.00
C ASP A 64 19.57 -11.93 -2.73
N SER A 65 19.42 -12.74 -3.78
CA SER A 65 19.49 -14.20 -3.72
C SER A 65 20.88 -14.76 -3.34
N VAL A 66 21.94 -13.94 -3.34
CA VAL A 66 23.32 -14.39 -3.07
C VAL A 66 23.74 -14.08 -1.63
N LYS A 67 23.29 -12.95 -1.08
CA LYS A 67 23.64 -12.44 0.25
C LYS A 67 22.49 -12.51 1.24
N GLY A 68 21.35 -13.02 0.77
CA GLY A 68 20.16 -13.21 1.56
C GLY A 68 20.11 -14.54 2.28
N PRO A 69 19.31 -14.66 3.35
CA PRO A 69 18.92 -15.97 3.88
C PRO A 69 18.29 -16.81 2.75
N SER A 70 18.84 -18.01 2.56
CA SER A 70 18.44 -18.95 1.51
C SER A 70 17.10 -19.61 1.86
N TYR A 71 16.00 -18.86 1.76
CA TYR A 71 14.64 -19.38 1.96
C TYR A 71 14.10 -20.20 0.78
N GLY A 72 14.97 -20.80 -0.05
CA GLY A 72 14.54 -21.58 -1.22
C GLY A 72 13.95 -20.77 -2.37
N ILE A 73 14.18 -19.45 -2.39
CA ILE A 73 13.52 -18.54 -3.34
C ILE A 73 14.52 -18.03 -4.38
N SER A 74 14.19 -18.23 -5.65
CA SER A 74 15.15 -18.07 -6.75
C SER A 74 15.32 -16.65 -7.29
N GLU A 75 14.51 -15.64 -6.92
CA GLU A 75 14.44 -14.42 -7.76
C GLU A 75 14.38 -13.07 -7.03
N VAL A 76 14.90 -12.99 -5.81
CA VAL A 76 14.94 -11.71 -5.10
C VAL A 76 16.13 -10.86 -5.55
N ARG A 77 15.88 -9.63 -6.01
CA ARG A 77 16.94 -8.71 -6.50
C ARG A 77 17.19 -7.56 -5.54
N ARG A 78 18.42 -7.03 -5.59
CA ARG A 78 18.80 -5.81 -4.87
C ARG A 78 17.93 -4.63 -5.33
N ASN A 79 17.49 -3.80 -4.38
CA ASN A 79 16.76 -2.57 -4.66
C ASN A 79 17.71 -1.37 -4.72
N SER A 80 17.37 -0.41 -5.57
CA SER A 80 17.97 0.93 -5.48
C SER A 80 17.46 1.64 -4.22
N ASN A 81 18.25 2.54 -3.65
CA ASN A 81 17.84 3.36 -2.52
C ASN A 81 16.59 4.20 -2.82
N GLU A 82 16.41 4.58 -4.09
CA GLU A 82 15.28 5.39 -4.52
C GLU A 82 13.99 4.59 -4.68
N THR A 83 14.08 3.25 -4.83
CA THR A 83 12.91 2.41 -5.08
C THR A 83 11.90 2.52 -3.95
N LEU A 84 12.33 2.36 -2.69
CA LEU A 84 11.43 2.46 -1.53
C LEU A 84 10.82 3.86 -1.32
N ARG A 85 11.46 4.91 -1.82
CA ARG A 85 10.89 6.27 -1.73
C ARG A 85 9.65 6.43 -2.60
N ARG A 86 9.57 5.67 -3.70
CA ARG A 86 8.41 5.68 -4.61
C ARG A 86 7.20 4.90 -4.07
N TYR A 87 7.43 4.01 -3.09
CA TYR A 87 6.39 3.16 -2.51
C TYR A 87 6.31 3.35 -0.98
N PRO A 88 5.81 4.51 -0.51
CA PRO A 88 5.85 4.85 0.91
C PRO A 88 5.05 3.88 1.78
N SER A 89 3.90 3.39 1.31
CA SER A 89 3.10 2.37 2.04
C SER A 89 3.86 1.05 2.20
N ILE A 90 4.46 0.56 1.12
CA ILE A 90 5.26 -0.68 1.13
C ILE A 90 6.48 -0.50 2.04
N ARG A 91 7.14 0.66 1.97
CA ARG A 91 8.26 0.99 2.86
C ARG A 91 7.86 0.91 4.34
N THR A 92 6.75 1.54 4.72
CA THR A 92 6.26 1.51 6.10
C THR A 92 5.99 0.08 6.55
N ARG A 93 5.33 -0.72 5.71
CA ARG A 93 5.05 -2.13 5.99
C ARG A 93 6.34 -2.94 6.21
N ILE A 94 7.37 -2.73 5.38
CA ILE A 94 8.69 -3.36 5.56
C ILE A 94 9.35 -2.90 6.88
N GLU A 95 9.31 -1.61 7.18
CA GLU A 95 9.86 -1.05 8.43
C GLU A 95 9.21 -1.71 9.65
N MET A 96 7.88 -1.85 9.65
CA MET A 96 7.11 -2.50 10.70
C MET A 96 7.45 -3.99 10.85
N THR A 97 7.53 -4.73 9.74
CA THR A 97 7.86 -6.17 9.79
C THR A 97 9.27 -6.41 10.31
N ILE A 98 10.26 -5.61 9.88
CA ILE A 98 11.65 -5.68 10.39
C ILE A 98 11.70 -5.35 11.89
N LEU A 99 10.99 -4.31 12.33
CA LEU A 99 10.91 -3.95 13.75
C LEU A 99 10.32 -5.11 14.58
N SER A 100 9.22 -5.71 14.11
CA SER A 100 8.59 -6.86 14.76
C SER A 100 9.54 -8.06 14.87
N LEU A 101 10.23 -8.42 13.79
CA LEU A 101 11.20 -9.52 13.79
C LEU A 101 12.38 -9.27 14.74
N ASN A 102 12.89 -8.03 14.77
CA ASN A 102 13.93 -7.63 15.72
C ASN A 102 13.46 -7.74 17.18
N GLN A 103 12.22 -7.35 17.47
CA GLN A 103 11.63 -7.47 18.81
C GLN A 103 11.52 -8.90 19.27
N ILE A 104 11.03 -9.79 18.40
CA ILE A 104 10.94 -11.23 18.68
C ILE A 104 12.33 -11.79 18.99
N LYS A 105 13.33 -11.52 18.13
CA LYS A 105 14.70 -12.01 18.31
C LYS A 105 15.35 -11.47 19.58
N GLN A 106 15.10 -10.21 19.93
CA GLN A 106 15.57 -9.64 21.18
C GLN A 106 14.90 -10.30 22.39
N ALA A 107 13.57 -10.50 22.37
CA ALA A 107 12.83 -11.11 23.46
C ALA A 107 13.34 -12.52 23.80
N ILE A 108 13.71 -13.31 22.79
CA ILE A 108 14.28 -14.65 22.99
C ILE A 108 15.68 -14.58 23.65
N LYS A 109 16.48 -13.58 23.30
CA LYS A 109 17.88 -13.43 23.77
C LYS A 109 18.04 -12.85 25.18
N ARG A 110 16.97 -12.47 25.89
CA ARG A 110 17.03 -11.72 27.17
C ARG A 110 17.54 -12.48 28.41
N ARG A 111 18.26 -13.60 28.27
CA ARG A 111 18.95 -14.19 29.44
C ARG A 111 20.20 -13.37 29.76
N GLY A 112 20.12 -12.52 30.79
CA GLY A 112 21.28 -11.81 31.37
C GLY A 112 21.52 -10.38 30.88
N SER A 113 20.54 -9.70 30.29
CA SER A 113 20.67 -8.29 29.89
C SER A 113 20.54 -7.31 31.06
N ASN A 114 21.28 -6.20 31.00
CA ASN A 114 21.13 -5.09 31.95
C ASN A 114 19.73 -4.48 31.79
N PRO A 115 18.90 -4.43 32.85
CA PRO A 115 17.53 -3.94 32.77
C PRO A 115 17.42 -2.49 32.30
N GLU A 116 18.39 -1.63 32.62
CA GLU A 116 18.39 -0.25 32.16
C GLU A 116 18.60 -0.15 30.64
N ARG A 117 19.52 -0.97 30.11
CA ARG A 117 19.78 -1.05 28.66
C ARG A 117 18.53 -1.53 27.92
N ASP A 118 17.82 -2.51 28.49
CA ASP A 118 16.59 -3.04 27.91
C ASP A 118 15.46 -2.01 27.90
N LEU A 119 15.30 -1.25 28.98
CA LEU A 119 14.32 -0.17 29.04
C LEU A 119 14.62 0.93 28.02
N ARG A 120 15.89 1.33 27.86
CA ARG A 120 16.30 2.32 26.84
C ARG A 120 16.03 1.82 25.42
N MET A 121 16.31 0.54 25.13
CA MET A 121 16.00 -0.04 23.81
C MET A 121 14.49 -0.08 23.54
N LYS A 122 13.69 -0.52 24.53
CA LYS A 122 12.21 -0.51 24.43
C LYS A 122 11.66 0.89 24.20
N LEU A 123 12.19 1.89 24.89
CA LEU A 123 11.79 3.29 24.71
C LEU A 123 12.10 3.76 23.27
N ALA A 124 13.32 3.53 22.79
CA ALA A 124 13.71 3.91 21.44
C ALA A 124 12.89 3.20 20.34
N GLU A 125 12.50 1.95 20.58
CA GLU A 125 11.60 1.21 19.68
C GLU A 125 10.17 1.75 19.72
N SER A 126 9.65 2.03 20.92
CA SER A 126 8.33 2.64 21.10
C SER A 126 8.24 4.00 20.42
N GLU A 127 9.26 4.84 20.54
CA GLU A 127 9.34 6.14 19.85
C GLU A 127 9.37 5.99 18.32
N LYS A 128 10.07 4.97 17.79
CA LYS A 128 10.07 4.68 16.35
C LYS A 128 8.69 4.25 15.86
N LEU A 129 8.04 3.34 16.58
CA LEU A 129 6.68 2.90 16.27
C LEU A 129 5.69 4.06 16.32
N ARG A 130 5.79 4.91 17.35
CA ARG A 130 4.95 6.10 17.49
C ARG A 130 5.08 7.02 16.27
N LYS A 131 6.30 7.31 15.83
CA LYS A 131 6.56 8.14 14.63
C LYS A 131 5.98 7.52 13.36
N ILE A 132 6.09 6.20 13.21
CA ILE A 132 5.51 5.50 12.05
C ILE A 132 3.98 5.65 12.05
N LEU A 133 3.34 5.40 13.19
CA LEU A 133 1.88 5.50 13.33
C LEU A 133 1.37 6.94 13.16
N GLU A 134 2.11 7.94 13.66
CA GLU A 134 1.80 9.36 13.45
C GLU A 134 1.79 9.71 11.94
N LEU A 135 2.77 9.21 11.17
CA LEU A 135 2.82 9.41 9.72
C LEU A 135 1.68 8.69 9.00
N GLU A 136 1.35 7.46 9.38
CA GLU A 136 0.20 6.73 8.82
C GLU A 136 -1.12 7.45 9.11
N LEU A 137 -1.30 7.97 10.32
CA LEU A 137 -2.50 8.70 10.70
C LEU A 137 -2.68 9.97 9.86
N VAL A 138 -1.60 10.75 9.65
CA VAL A 138 -1.63 11.91 8.76
C VAL A 138 -2.02 11.51 7.32
N LYS A 139 -1.48 10.38 6.82
CA LYS A 139 -1.81 9.87 5.49
C LYS A 139 -3.28 9.47 5.37
N ILE A 140 -3.82 8.76 6.37
CA ILE A 140 -5.24 8.37 6.41
C ILE A 140 -6.15 9.60 6.45
N ILE A 141 -5.80 10.63 7.24
CA ILE A 141 -6.56 11.89 7.28
C ILE A 141 -6.59 12.55 5.89
N LYS A 142 -5.44 12.59 5.19
CA LYS A 142 -5.36 13.16 3.84
C LYS A 142 -6.25 12.40 2.85
N GLU A 143 -6.14 11.07 2.84
CA GLU A 143 -6.95 10.19 1.97
C GLU A 143 -8.45 10.34 2.26
N ARG A 144 -8.84 10.42 3.54
CA ARG A 144 -10.23 10.67 3.93
C ARG A 144 -10.75 12.00 3.37
N ASN A 145 -9.95 13.05 3.45
CA ASN A 145 -10.34 14.37 2.96
C ASN A 145 -10.48 14.40 1.44
N GLU A 146 -9.60 13.72 0.72
CA GLU A 146 -9.69 13.56 -0.74
C GLU A 146 -10.98 12.80 -1.13
N ILE A 147 -11.27 11.68 -0.45
CA ILE A 147 -12.51 10.92 -0.68
C ILE A 147 -13.76 11.77 -0.38
N ALA A 148 -13.72 12.59 0.67
CA ALA A 148 -14.81 13.48 1.02
C ALA A 148 -15.06 14.54 -0.07
N GLN A 149 -14.00 15.13 -0.62
CA GLN A 149 -14.08 16.07 -1.74
C GLN A 149 -14.61 15.41 -3.01
N ASP A 150 -14.11 14.22 -3.36
CA ASP A 150 -14.59 13.47 -4.52
C ASP A 150 -16.08 13.13 -4.40
N ARG A 151 -16.53 12.77 -3.19
CA ARG A 151 -17.94 12.52 -2.90
C ARG A 151 -18.79 13.77 -3.11
N GLU A 152 -18.33 14.94 -2.65
CA GLU A 152 -19.02 16.22 -2.85
C GLU A 152 -19.17 16.55 -4.34
N ILE A 153 -18.08 16.43 -5.10
CA ILE A 153 -18.09 16.62 -6.57
C ILE A 153 -19.07 15.66 -7.26
N GLN A 154 -19.12 14.40 -6.82
CA GLN A 154 -20.06 13.42 -7.38
C GLN A 154 -21.51 13.75 -7.06
N LEU A 155 -21.80 14.22 -5.84
CA LEU A 155 -23.14 14.66 -5.45
C LEU A 155 -23.60 15.87 -6.26
N ASP A 156 -22.71 16.84 -6.51
CA ASP A 156 -23.01 17.99 -7.36
C ASP A 156 -23.31 17.57 -8.81
N ARG A 157 -22.51 16.65 -9.37
CA ARG A 157 -22.77 16.09 -10.70
C ARG A 157 -24.11 15.37 -10.77
N LEU A 158 -24.44 14.58 -9.75
CA LEU A 158 -25.74 13.90 -9.68
C LEU A 158 -26.90 14.90 -9.60
N ALA A 159 -26.75 15.96 -8.81
CA ALA A 159 -27.76 17.02 -8.72
C ALA A 159 -27.98 17.73 -10.06
N ILE A 160 -26.90 18.01 -10.81
CA ILE A 160 -27.00 18.58 -12.17
C ILE A 160 -27.73 17.61 -13.11
N LEU A 161 -27.32 16.33 -13.14
CA LEU A 161 -27.96 15.32 -13.99
C LEU A 161 -29.44 15.13 -13.65
N GLN A 162 -29.80 15.15 -12.37
CA GLN A 162 -31.20 15.08 -11.93
C GLN A 162 -32.02 16.28 -12.40
N ARG A 163 -31.45 17.50 -12.38
CA ARG A 163 -32.12 18.69 -12.93
C ARG A 163 -32.32 18.57 -14.44
N SER A 164 -31.27 18.18 -15.18
CA SER A 164 -31.36 18.01 -16.64
C SER A 164 -32.35 16.92 -17.05
N LEU A 165 -32.42 15.80 -16.31
CA LEU A 165 -33.44 14.77 -16.53
C LEU A 165 -34.85 15.29 -16.27
N LYS A 166 -35.04 16.07 -15.21
CA LYS A 166 -36.33 16.68 -14.89
C LYS A 166 -36.79 17.62 -16.01
N GLU A 167 -35.89 18.45 -16.53
CA GLU A 167 -36.15 19.35 -17.67
C GLU A 167 -36.52 18.59 -18.95
N LEU A 168 -35.82 17.49 -19.26
CA LEU A 168 -36.13 16.62 -20.41
C LEU A 168 -37.46 15.88 -20.25
N SER A 169 -37.78 15.41 -19.04
CA SER A 169 -39.04 14.70 -18.74
C SER A 169 -40.26 15.62 -18.63
N GLY A 170 -40.03 16.90 -18.35
CA GLY A 170 -41.05 17.94 -18.20
C GLY A 170 -41.34 18.71 -19.48
N ALA A 171 -40.66 18.42 -20.60
CA ALA A 171 -40.96 19.04 -21.88
C ALA A 171 -42.33 18.54 -22.39
N PRO A 172 -43.37 19.41 -22.46
CA PRO A 172 -44.66 18.98 -22.99
C PRO A 172 -44.50 18.64 -24.47
N HIS A 173 -44.91 17.43 -24.83
CA HIS A 173 -45.18 17.04 -26.20
C HIS A 173 -46.16 18.07 -26.77
N LEU A 174 -45.67 19.01 -27.59
CA LEU A 174 -46.51 19.86 -28.43
C LEU A 174 -47.18 18.94 -29.45
N VAL A 175 -48.27 18.30 -29.04
CA VAL A 175 -49.22 17.66 -29.94
C VAL A 175 -49.88 18.80 -30.69
N ALA A 176 -49.36 19.09 -31.88
CA ALA A 176 -50.02 19.94 -32.85
C ALA A 176 -51.40 19.34 -33.13
N THR A 177 -52.44 19.92 -32.52
CA THR A 177 -53.82 19.59 -32.86
C THR A 177 -54.09 20.10 -34.28
N PRO A 178 -54.53 19.23 -35.21
CA PRO A 178 -54.90 19.69 -36.53
C PRO A 178 -56.20 20.50 -36.41
N SER A 179 -56.08 21.81 -36.63
CA SER A 179 -57.18 22.74 -36.80
C SER A 179 -58.09 22.27 -37.93
N ARG A 180 -59.25 21.70 -37.55
CA ARG A 180 -60.27 21.24 -38.49
C ARG A 180 -60.99 22.47 -39.04
N LYS A 181 -60.59 22.90 -40.24
CA LYS A 181 -61.29 23.93 -41.03
C LYS A 181 -62.77 23.57 -41.15
N LYS A 182 -63.65 24.44 -40.65
CA LYS A 182 -65.08 24.44 -40.99
C LYS A 182 -65.21 24.84 -42.46
N THR A 183 -65.76 23.96 -43.29
CA THR A 183 -66.25 24.30 -44.62
C THR A 183 -67.63 24.96 -44.51
N PRO A 184 -67.97 25.94 -45.38
CA PRO A 184 -69.27 26.58 -45.37
C PRO A 184 -70.33 25.72 -46.07
N LYS A 185 -71.58 26.00 -45.72
CA LYS A 185 -72.83 25.41 -46.23
C LYS A 185 -72.94 25.39 -47.76
N ALA A 186 -73.62 24.37 -48.27
CA ALA A 186 -74.57 24.47 -49.36
C ALA A 186 -75.88 23.81 -48.89
#